data_AF-A0A929DPY5-F1
#
_entry.id   AF-A0A929DPY5-F1
#
_cell.length_a   1.000
_cell.length_b   1.000
_cell.length_c   1.000
_cell.angle_alpha   90.00
_cell.angle_beta   90.00
_cell.angle_gamma   90.00
#
_symmetry.space_group_name_H-M   'P 1'
#
loop_
_entity.id
_entity.type
_entity.pdbx_description
1 polymer ?
#
loop_
_entity_poly.entity_id
_entity_poly.type
_entity_poly.pdbx_seq_one_letter_code
_entity_poly.pdbx_strand_id
1 'polypeptide(L)' 'AWERRVIEMRFGLGDECSRTLEEVGAELGLTKERIRQIEKEALTRLRHLSESQDLVDYLS' A
#
# COMPACT_ATOMS: atom_id res chain seq x y z
N ALA A 1 3.58 -9.83 -8.02
CA ALA A 1 2.38 -8.98 -8.22
C ALA A 1 2.83 -7.53 -8.15
N TRP A 2 2.56 -6.74 -9.20
CA TRP A 2 3.02 -5.35 -9.30
C TRP A 2 2.47 -4.44 -8.19
N GLU A 3 1.33 -4.81 -7.59
CA GLU A 3 0.73 -4.15 -6.43
C GLU A 3 1.67 -4.11 -5.22
N ARG A 4 2.41 -5.19 -4.96
CA ARG A 4 3.39 -5.23 -3.87
C ARG A 4 4.53 -4.24 -4.11
N ARG A 5 5.00 -4.16 -5.36
CA ARG A 5 6.06 -3.25 -5.79
C ARG A 5 5.63 -1.78 -5.63
N VAL A 6 4.38 -1.46 -5.95
CA VAL A 6 3.80 -0.12 -5.72
C VAL A 6 3.87 0.27 -4.24
N ILE A 7 3.50 -0.64 -3.34
CA ILE A 7 3.50 -0.39 -1.88
C ILE A 7 4.92 -0.29 -1.34
N GLU A 8 5.83 -1.16 -1.78
CA GLU A 8 7.25 -1.11 -1.41
C GLU A 8 7.87 0.24 -1.80
N MET A 9 7.66 0.70 -3.03
CA MET A 9 8.17 1.98 -3.52
C MET A 9 7.49 3.21 -2.89
N ARG A 10 6.17 3.16 -2.62
CA ARG A 10 5.44 4.30 -2.03
C ARG A 10 5.80 4.54 -0.58
N PHE A 11 5.90 3.46 0.19
CA PHE A 11 6.13 3.52 1.63
C PHE A 11 7.59 3.31 2.02
N GLY A 12 8.47 3.06 1.04
CA GLY A 12 9.90 2.84 1.26
C GLY A 12 10.17 1.57 2.08
N LEU A 13 9.42 0.50 1.82
CA LEU A 13 9.58 -0.77 2.53
C LEU A 13 10.72 -1.58 1.88
N GLY A 14 11.68 -2.04 2.70
CA GLY A 14 12.86 -2.78 2.23
C GLY A 14 14.10 -1.89 2.27
N ASP A 15 14.45 -1.29 1.14
CA ASP A 15 15.66 -0.45 0.97
C ASP A 15 15.43 0.72 -0.02
N GLU A 16 14.18 1.04 -0.36
CA GLU A 16 13.83 2.10 -1.32
C GLU A 16 13.41 3.38 -0.57
N CYS A 17 13.88 4.54 -1.02
CA CYS A 17 13.31 5.81 -0.56
C CYS A 17 11.83 5.88 -0.97
N SER A 18 10.99 6.51 -0.15
CA SER A 18 9.60 6.74 -0.52
C SER A 18 9.51 7.58 -1.80
N ARG A 19 8.80 7.06 -2.79
CA ARG A 19 8.58 7.71 -4.08
C ARG A 19 7.16 8.27 -4.16
N THR A 20 7.00 9.33 -4.94
CA THR A 20 5.70 9.94 -5.23
C THR A 20 4.87 9.07 -6.18
N LEU A 21 3.56 9.31 -6.25
CA LEU A 21 2.67 8.61 -7.19
C LEU A 21 3.12 8.75 -8.66
N GLU A 22 3.71 9.90 -9.02
CA GLU A 22 4.21 10.18 -10.36
C GLU A 22 5.47 9.38 -10.68
N GLU A 23 6.43 9.33 -9.76
CA GLU A 23 7.65 8.55 -9.93
C GLU A 23 7.37 7.05 -10.04
N VAL A 24 6.50 6.54 -9.15
CA VAL A 24 6.07 5.14 -9.16
C VAL A 24 5.30 4.80 -10.44
N GLY A 25 4.44 5.70 -10.91
CA GLY A 25 3.69 5.54 -12.15
C GLY A 25 4.60 5.51 -13.38
N ALA A 26 5.59 6.41 -13.43
CA ALA A 26 6.55 6.47 -14.54
C ALA A 26 7.41 5.20 -14.64
N GLU A 27 7.85 4.66 -13.50
CA GLU A 27 8.69 3.45 -13.46
C GLU A 27 7.94 2.16 -13.77
N LEU A 28 6.67 2.08 -13.35
CA LEU A 28 5.83 0.89 -13.57
C LEU A 28 4.98 0.99 -14.84
N GLY A 29 5.06 2.09 -15.59
CA GLY A 29 4.22 2.34 -16.77
C GLY A 29 2.73 2.44 -16.43
N LEU A 30 2.40 2.88 -15.21
CA LEU A 30 1.04 2.97 -14.70
C LEU A 30 0.61 4.44 -14.55
N THR A 31 -0.69 4.69 -14.71
CA THR A 31 -1.24 6.02 -14.46
C THR A 31 -1.24 6.34 -12.97
N LYS A 32 -1.14 7.63 -12.64
CA LYS A 32 -1.23 8.14 -11.26
C LYS A 32 -2.48 7.64 -10.53
N GLU A 33 -3.61 7.59 -11.23
CA GLU A 33 -4.87 7.10 -10.66
C GLU A 33 -4.83 5.59 -10.37
N ARG A 34 -4.14 4.80 -11.21
CA ARG A 34 -3.96 3.37 -10.93
C ARG A 34 -3.13 3.14 -9.68
N ILE A 35 -2.05 3.91 -9.48
CA ILE A 35 -1.25 3.86 -8.24
C ILE A 35 -2.11 4.24 -7.02
N ARG A 36 -2.94 5.29 -7.14
CA ARG A 36 -3.85 5.73 -6.07
C ARG A 36 -4.88 4.65 -5.69
N GLN A 37 -5.42 3.93 -6.67
CA GLN A 37 -6.35 2.82 -6.43
C GLN A 37 -5.69 1.68 -5.65
N ILE A 38 -4.48 1.29 -6.06
CA ILE A 38 -3.70 0.23 -5.39
C ILE A 38 -3.37 0.63 -3.95
N GLU A 39 -2.96 1.88 -3.72
CA GLU A 39 -2.70 2.42 -2.38
C GLU A 39 -3.95 2.35 -1.50
N LYS A 40 -5.10 2.78 -2.02
CA LYS A 40 -6.38 2.72 -1.30
C LYS A 40 -6.74 1.27 -0.95
N GLU A 41 -6.62 0.36 -1.90
CA GLU A 41 -6.95 -1.05 -1.70
C GLU A 41 -6.04 -1.72 -0.66
N ALA A 42 -4.74 -1.44 -0.70
CA ALA A 42 -3.78 -1.93 0.28
C ALA A 42 -4.08 -1.40 1.69
N LEU A 43 -4.36 -0.09 1.82
CA LEU A 43 -4.75 0.51 3.11
C LEU A 43 -6.05 -0.06 3.66
N THR A 44 -7.04 -0.30 2.80
CA THR A 44 -8.30 -0.95 3.20
C THR A 44 -8.05 -2.38 3.69
N ARG A 45 -7.22 -3.17 2.99
CA ARG A 45 -6.86 -4.52 3.43
C ARG A 45 -6.09 -4.50 4.75
N LEU A 46 -5.13 -3.59 4.92
CA LEU A 46 -4.37 -3.44 6.17
C LEU A 46 -5.28 -3.08 7.34
N ARG A 47 -6.24 -2.16 7.13
CA ARG A 47 -7.22 -1.80 8.16
C ARG A 47 -8.09 -2.99 8.57
N HIS A 48 -8.59 -3.77 7.61
CA HIS A 48 -9.39 -4.94 7.94
C HIS A 48 -8.58 -6.04 8.63
N LEU A 49 -7.28 -6.17 8.33
CA LEU A 49 -6.39 -7.07 9.06
C LEU A 49 -6.17 -6.62 10.51
N SER A 50 -6.08 -5.31 10.77
CA SER A 50 -6.01 -4.77 12.15
C SER A 50 -7.34 -4.82 12.89
N GLU A 51 -8.48 -4.62 12.22
CA GLU A 51 -9.84 -4.76 12.80
C GLU A 51 -10.18 -6.25 13.04
N SER A 52 -9.68 -7.17 12.23
CA SER A 52 -9.79 -8.61 12.53
C SER A 52 -8.97 -8.99 13.79
N GLN A 53 -8.05 -8.13 14.21
CA GLN A 53 -7.37 -8.23 15.48
C GLN A 53 -8.24 -7.74 16.65
N ASP A 54 -9.45 -7.21 16.44
CA ASP A 54 -10.43 -6.80 17.49
C ASP A 54 -10.93 -7.96 18.39
N LEU A 55 -10.45 -9.19 18.18
CA LEU A 55 -10.40 -10.19 19.27
C LEU A 55 -9.60 -9.69 20.49
N VAL A 56 -8.74 -8.68 20.31
CA VAL A 56 -7.96 -8.01 21.36
C VAL A 56 -8.86 -7.21 22.32
N ASP A 57 -9.96 -6.61 21.85
CA ASP A 57 -10.94 -5.92 22.71
C ASP A 57 -11.96 -6.89 23.33
N TYR A 58 -12.20 -8.06 22.73
CA TYR A 58 -13.07 -9.09 23.33
C TYR A 58 -12.41 -9.83 24.51
N LEU A 59 -11.08 -9.73 24.66
CA LEU A 59 -10.30 -10.33 25.75
C LEU A 59 -9.83 -9.33 26.81
N SER A 60 -10.19 -8.04 26.70
CA SER A 60 -9.90 -7.01 27.70
C SER A 60 -11.06 -6.79 28.67
#